data_AF-A0A3B0UIH7-F1
#
_entry.id   AF-A0A3B0UIH7-F1
#
_cell.length_a   1.000
_cell.length_b   1.000
_cell.length_c   1.000
_cell.angle_alpha   90.00
_cell.angle_beta   90.00
_cell.angle_gamma   90.00
#
_symmetry.space_group_name_H-M   'P 1'
#
loop_
_entity.id
_entity.type
_entity.pdbx_description
1 polymer ?
#
loop_
_entity_poly.entity_id
_entity_poly.type
_entity_poly.pdbx_seq_one_letter_code
_entity_poly.pdbx_strand_id
1 'polypeptide(L)'
;MGYTKWDNFVKVINKAKTSCEAGGNEISDHFADVGKMVKIGSGTKREINDIILTRYACYLIAQNGDPRKEEIAFAQNYFAIQTRKFELIEKRIKDWERLKARQKLTLSEKELSPEEDIKNLERRVKSETKKLGKNPDKLNKR
;
A
#
# COMPACT_ATOMS: atom_id res chain seq x y z
N MET A 1 -0.20 30.17 0.95
CA MET A 1 -0.75 29.63 2.22
C MET A 1 -1.53 30.70 3.01
N GLY A 2 -1.75 31.91 2.48
CA GLY A 2 -2.62 32.91 3.10
C GLY A 2 -2.26 33.45 4.51
N TYR A 3 -1.04 33.25 5.03
CA TYR A 3 -0.60 33.82 6.31
C TYR A 3 -0.03 35.23 6.11
N THR A 4 -0.57 36.21 6.85
CA THR A 4 -0.15 37.62 6.77
C THR A 4 1.10 37.93 7.60
N LYS A 5 1.35 37.15 8.66
CA LYS A 5 2.53 37.28 9.55
C LYS A 5 3.34 36.00 9.53
N TRP A 6 4.65 36.12 9.35
CA TRP A 6 5.58 35.00 9.35
C TRP A 6 5.48 34.16 10.63
N ASP A 7 5.39 34.80 11.81
CA ASP A 7 5.30 34.10 13.10
C ASP A 7 4.11 33.13 13.19
N ASN A 8 2.99 33.45 12.52
CA ASN A 8 1.84 32.55 12.48
C ASN A 8 2.12 31.31 11.62
N PHE A 9 2.90 31.46 10.56
CA PHE A 9 3.33 30.34 9.73
C PHE A 9 4.41 29.49 10.41
N VAL A 10 5.34 30.11 11.15
CA VAL A 10 6.33 29.39 11.97
C VAL A 10 5.65 28.45 12.97
N LYS A 11 4.53 28.86 13.57
CA LYS A 11 3.74 27.97 14.44
C LYS A 11 3.24 26.72 13.71
N VAL A 12 2.87 26.84 12.43
CA VAL A 12 2.46 25.69 11.60
C VAL A 12 3.65 24.79 11.27
N ILE A 13 4.78 25.39 10.92
CA ILE A 13 6.04 24.64 10.69
C ILE A 13 6.41 23.84 11.94
N ASN A 14 6.34 24.45 13.14
CA ASN A 14 6.66 23.74 14.38
C ASN A 14 5.71 22.56 14.65
N LYS A 15 4.41 22.73 14.41
CA LYS A 15 3.45 21.60 14.48
C LYS A 15 3.77 20.50 13.48
N ALA A 16 4.19 20.86 12.28
CA ALA A 16 4.59 19.92 11.25
C ALA A 16 5.90 19.18 11.63
N LYS A 17 6.89 19.87 12.20
CA LYS A 17 8.11 19.27 12.78
C LYS A 17 7.74 18.25 13.88
N THR A 18 6.85 18.62 14.81
CA THR A 18 6.33 17.68 15.84
C THR A 18 5.64 16.46 15.23
N SER A 19 4.83 16.66 14.19
CA SER A 19 4.16 15.53 13.49
C SER A 19 5.17 14.61 12.78
N CYS A 20 6.23 15.19 12.22
CA CYS A 20 7.30 14.47 11.54
C CYS A 20 8.03 13.52 12.50
N GLU A 21 8.43 14.06 13.65
CA GLU A 21 9.09 13.32 14.74
C GLU A 21 8.17 12.26 15.34
N ALA A 22 6.91 12.59 15.62
CA ALA A 22 5.92 11.62 16.10
C ALA A 22 5.67 10.48 15.10
N GLY A 23 5.85 10.75 13.80
CA GLY A 23 5.82 9.74 12.74
C GLY A 23 7.11 8.92 12.60
N GLY A 24 8.09 9.10 13.48
CA GLY A 24 9.36 8.36 13.50
C GLY A 24 10.41 8.85 12.50
N ASN A 25 10.27 10.06 11.97
CA ASN A 25 11.21 10.63 11.00
C ASN A 25 12.11 11.68 11.64
N GLU A 26 13.37 11.75 11.21
CA GLU A 26 14.27 12.80 11.68
C GLU A 26 13.87 14.16 11.08
N ILE A 27 13.72 15.19 11.92
CA ILE A 27 13.27 16.51 11.47
C ILE A 27 14.26 17.11 10.46
N SER A 28 15.56 16.92 10.67
CA SER A 28 16.66 17.45 9.85
C SER A 28 16.60 16.98 8.39
N ASP A 29 16.15 15.75 8.14
CA ASP A 29 15.98 15.17 6.80
C ASP A 29 14.87 15.85 6.00
N HIS A 30 13.92 16.48 6.69
CA HIS A 30 12.70 16.98 6.09
C HIS A 30 12.57 18.51 6.14
N PHE A 31 13.13 19.14 7.17
CA PHE A 31 13.09 20.57 7.45
C PHE A 31 14.52 21.10 7.71
N ALA A 32 15.29 21.27 6.64
CA ALA A 32 16.64 21.78 6.73
C ALA A 32 16.64 23.30 6.84
N ASP A 33 17.02 23.83 8.00
CA ASP A 33 17.16 25.27 8.21
C ASP A 33 18.46 25.73 7.50
N VAL A 34 18.33 26.53 6.43
CA VAL A 34 19.45 27.09 5.67
C VAL A 34 19.48 28.60 5.87
N GLY A 35 20.31 29.08 6.80
CA GLY A 35 20.47 30.51 7.00
C GLY A 35 21.06 31.19 5.76
N LYS A 36 20.33 32.12 5.14
CA LYS A 36 20.87 32.97 4.05
C LYS A 36 20.92 34.42 4.50
N MET A 37 22.12 35.00 4.47
CA MET A 37 22.32 36.42 4.69
C MET A 37 21.86 37.21 3.47
N VAL A 38 20.88 38.11 3.63
CA VAL A 38 20.38 38.95 2.54
C VAL A 38 20.58 40.44 2.88
N LYS A 39 21.13 41.22 1.94
CA LYS A 39 21.25 42.68 2.07
C LYS A 39 19.88 43.31 1.82
N ILE A 40 19.38 44.05 2.80
CA ILE A 40 18.20 44.91 2.62
C ILE A 40 18.71 46.32 2.31
N GLY A 41 18.08 47.00 1.33
CA GLY A 41 18.42 48.38 0.95
C GLY A 41 18.37 49.30 2.17
N SER A 42 19.57 49.69 2.65
CA SER A 42 19.90 50.56 3.79
C SER A 42 21.25 50.19 4.43
N GLY A 43 21.85 49.05 4.06
CA GLY A 43 23.09 48.57 4.67
C GLY A 43 22.87 47.64 5.86
N THR A 44 21.61 47.44 6.27
CA THR A 44 21.21 46.53 7.33
C THR A 44 21.13 45.09 6.81
N LYS A 45 21.79 44.14 7.50
CA LYS A 45 21.64 42.70 7.26
C LYS A 45 20.52 42.18 8.15
N ARG A 46 19.56 41.45 7.58
CA ARG A 46 18.57 40.67 8.33
C ARG A 46 18.79 39.21 7.96
N GLU A 47 18.93 38.36 8.97
CA GLU A 47 18.90 36.92 8.76
C GLU A 47 17.46 36.55 8.37
N ILE A 48 17.30 36.05 7.16
CA ILE A 48 16.05 35.41 6.75
C ILE A 48 16.28 33.93 6.98
N ASN A 49 15.52 33.36 7.90
CA ASN A 49 15.50 31.92 8.13
C ASN A 49 14.83 31.27 6.92
N ASP A 50 15.64 30.87 5.94
CA ASP A 50 15.17 30.04 4.84
C ASP A 50 15.14 28.58 5.32
N ILE A 51 14.11 27.85 4.93
CA ILE A 51 13.93 26.44 5.28
C ILE A 51 13.73 25.68 3.98
N ILE A 52 14.56 24.67 3.75
CA ILE A 52 14.38 23.73 2.65
C ILE A 52 13.47 22.62 3.15
N LEU A 53 12.42 22.37 2.38
CA LEU A 53 11.38 21.40 2.72
C LEU A 53 11.38 20.27 1.69
N THR A 54 11.36 19.05 2.19
CA THR A 54 11.00 17.90 1.35
C THR A 54 9.51 17.94 1.01
N ARG A 55 9.10 17.15 0.00
CA ARG A 55 7.68 16.97 -0.34
C ARG A 55 6.86 16.51 0.87
N TYR A 56 7.42 15.60 1.67
CA TYR A 56 6.77 15.10 2.87
C TYR A 56 6.55 16.21 3.91
N ALA A 57 7.57 17.04 4.17
CA ALA A 57 7.44 18.21 5.03
C ALA A 57 6.34 19.17 4.57
N CYS A 58 6.27 19.44 3.25
CA CYS A 58 5.21 20.28 2.69
C CYS A 58 3.81 19.71 2.94
N TYR A 59 3.64 18.39 2.87
CA TYR A 59 2.37 17.74 3.20
C TYR A 59 2.02 17.89 4.67
N LEU A 60 2.98 17.69 5.58
CA LEU A 60 2.76 17.87 7.01
C LEU A 60 2.40 19.32 7.35
N ILE A 61 3.02 20.32 6.71
CA ILE A 61 2.65 21.74 6.89
C ILE A 61 1.22 21.98 6.43
N ALA A 62 0.83 21.45 5.27
CA ALA A 62 -0.54 21.59 4.76
C ALA A 62 -1.56 20.92 5.70
N GLN A 63 -1.26 19.73 6.23
CA GLN A 63 -2.14 19.01 7.15
C GLN A 63 -2.29 19.74 8.50
N ASN A 64 -1.24 20.38 8.99
CA ASN A 64 -1.21 21.10 10.28
C ASN A 64 -1.60 22.59 10.20
N GLY A 65 -1.91 23.09 9.01
CA GLY A 65 -2.28 24.49 8.79
C GLY A 65 -3.66 24.87 9.33
N ASP A 66 -3.93 26.18 9.43
CA ASP A 66 -5.24 26.73 9.76
C ASP A 66 -6.26 26.45 8.63
N PRO A 67 -7.31 25.64 8.88
CA PRO A 67 -8.29 25.26 7.85
C PRO A 67 -9.15 26.44 7.37
N ARG A 68 -9.10 27.60 8.03
CA ARG A 68 -9.75 28.82 7.54
C ARG A 68 -9.02 29.45 6.35
N LYS A 69 -7.82 28.98 6.03
CA LYS A 69 -7.06 29.39 4.84
C LYS A 69 -7.45 28.51 3.67
N GLU A 70 -7.87 29.11 2.56
CA GLU A 70 -8.39 28.39 1.39
C GLU A 70 -7.39 27.37 0.85
N GLU A 71 -6.10 27.72 0.75
CA GLU A 71 -5.09 26.78 0.22
C GLU A 71 -4.86 25.59 1.15
N ILE A 72 -5.02 25.79 2.47
CA ILE A 72 -4.91 24.72 3.46
C ILE A 72 -6.15 23.81 3.38
N ALA A 73 -7.34 24.40 3.36
CA ALA A 73 -8.60 23.65 3.24
C ALA A 73 -8.63 22.81 1.95
N PHE A 74 -8.17 23.38 0.83
CA PHE A 74 -8.04 22.69 -0.43
C PHE A 74 -7.12 21.46 -0.32
N ALA A 75 -5.93 21.64 0.29
CA ALA A 75 -4.99 20.54 0.48
C ALA A 75 -5.56 19.44 1.40
N GLN A 76 -6.22 19.81 2.50
CA GLN A 76 -6.86 18.86 3.41
C GLN A 76 -7.97 18.07 2.72
N ASN A 77 -8.81 18.72 1.91
CA ASN A 77 -9.83 18.06 1.11
C ASN A 77 -9.21 17.11 0.08
N TYR A 78 -8.13 17.53 -0.58
CA TYR A 78 -7.37 16.67 -1.48
C TYR A 78 -6.92 15.39 -0.76
N PHE A 79 -6.29 15.50 0.41
CA PHE A 79 -5.84 14.32 1.15
C PHE A 79 -6.99 13.40 1.56
N ALA A 80 -8.10 13.95 2.06
CA ALA A 80 -9.29 13.16 2.40
C ALA A 80 -9.81 12.35 1.21
N ILE A 81 -9.89 12.98 0.04
CA ILE A 81 -10.32 12.31 -1.20
C ILE A 81 -9.30 11.27 -1.67
N GLN A 82 -8.01 11.59 -1.63
CA GLN A 82 -6.96 10.66 -2.08
C GLN A 82 -6.90 9.41 -1.19
N THR A 83 -6.95 9.57 0.13
CA THR A 83 -6.97 8.44 1.07
C THR A 83 -8.17 7.54 0.77
N ARG A 84 -9.36 8.12 0.55
CA ARG A 84 -10.54 7.33 0.21
C ARG A 84 -10.41 6.56 -1.10
N LYS A 85 -9.81 7.18 -2.12
CA LYS A 85 -9.54 6.52 -3.40
C LYS A 85 -8.59 5.34 -3.22
N PHE A 86 -7.54 5.51 -2.43
CA PHE A 86 -6.56 4.48 -2.16
C PHE A 86 -7.18 3.28 -1.42
N GLU A 87 -7.96 3.52 -0.36
CA GLU A 87 -8.68 2.46 0.38
C GLU A 87 -9.57 1.60 -0.55
N LEU A 88 -10.27 2.24 -1.48
CA LEU A 88 -11.14 1.55 -2.44
C LEU A 88 -10.33 0.71 -3.44
N ILE A 89 -9.18 1.21 -3.88
CA ILE A 89 -8.28 0.47 -4.77
C ILE A 89 -7.71 -0.75 -4.03
N GLU A 90 -7.22 -0.57 -2.80
CA GLU A 90 -6.71 -1.69 -1.99
C GLU A 90 -7.78 -2.76 -1.77
N LYS A 91 -9.01 -2.36 -1.47
CA LYS A 91 -10.13 -3.30 -1.33
C LYS A 91 -10.36 -4.09 -2.62
N ARG A 92 -10.37 -3.42 -3.78
CA ARG A 92 -10.57 -4.06 -5.09
C ARG A 92 -9.45 -5.04 -5.42
N ILE A 93 -8.21 -4.69 -5.11
CA ILE A 93 -7.05 -5.58 -5.31
C ILE A 93 -7.22 -6.84 -4.46
N LYS A 94 -7.52 -6.70 -3.17
CA LYS A 94 -7.76 -7.85 -2.27
C LYS A 94 -8.91 -8.74 -2.72
N ASP A 95 -10.02 -8.14 -3.14
CA ASP A 95 -11.18 -8.88 -3.66
C ASP A 95 -10.82 -9.65 -4.94
N TRP A 96 -10.04 -9.04 -5.84
CA TRP A 96 -9.57 -9.67 -7.06
C TRP A 96 -8.60 -10.83 -6.78
N GLU A 97 -7.65 -10.66 -5.87
CA GLU A 97 -6.74 -11.72 -5.43
C GLU A 97 -7.49 -12.91 -4.85
N ARG A 98 -8.52 -12.65 -4.01
CA ARG A 98 -9.38 -13.70 -3.45
C ARG A 98 -10.12 -14.47 -4.54
N LEU A 99 -10.69 -13.78 -5.52
CA LEU A 99 -11.40 -14.42 -6.64
C LEU A 99 -10.45 -15.26 -7.50
N LYS A 100 -9.26 -14.73 -7.79
CA LYS A 100 -8.22 -15.45 -8.53
C LYS A 100 -7.76 -16.71 -7.80
N ALA A 101 -7.57 -16.63 -6.48
CA ALA A 101 -7.22 -17.79 -5.66
C ALA A 101 -8.31 -18.87 -5.69
N ARG A 102 -9.60 -18.48 -5.60
CA ARG A 102 -10.73 -19.42 -5.72
C ARG A 102 -10.78 -20.09 -7.09
N GLN A 103 -10.62 -19.31 -8.16
CA GLN A 103 -10.58 -19.86 -9.53
C GLN A 103 -9.45 -20.87 -9.69
N LYS A 104 -8.26 -20.58 -9.16
CA LYS A 104 -7.12 -21.51 -9.18
C LYS A 104 -7.44 -22.81 -8.42
N LEU A 105 -8.03 -22.72 -7.24
CA LEU A 105 -8.45 -23.90 -6.46
C LEU A 105 -9.45 -24.75 -7.24
N THR A 106 -10.51 -24.13 -7.79
CA THR A 106 -11.52 -24.86 -8.58
C THR A 106 -10.92 -25.52 -9.83
N LEU A 107 -9.94 -24.90 -10.49
CA LEU A 107 -9.23 -25.51 -11.61
C LEU A 107 -8.40 -26.71 -11.15
N SER A 108 -7.63 -26.57 -10.07
CA SER A 108 -6.83 -27.67 -9.52
C SER A 108 -7.69 -28.84 -9.01
N GLU A 109 -8.83 -28.57 -8.37
CA GLU A 109 -9.79 -29.60 -7.96
C GLU A 109 -10.37 -30.36 -9.17
N LYS A 110 -10.68 -29.65 -10.27
CA LYS A 110 -11.15 -30.27 -11.51
C LYS A 110 -10.09 -31.12 -12.21
N GLU A 111 -8.82 -30.75 -12.10
CA GLU A 111 -7.71 -31.53 -12.67
C GLU A 111 -7.42 -32.79 -11.83
N LEU A 112 -7.49 -32.68 -10.50
CA LEU A 112 -7.25 -33.79 -9.58
C LEU A 112 -8.35 -34.87 -9.63
N SER A 113 -9.62 -34.50 -9.84
CA SER A 113 -10.72 -35.48 -9.81
C SER A 113 -10.57 -36.60 -10.87
N PRO A 114 -10.35 -36.32 -12.17
CA PRO A 114 -10.08 -37.36 -13.15
C PRO A 114 -8.81 -38.15 -12.86
N GLU A 115 -7.75 -37.52 -12.35
CA GLU A 115 -6.50 -38.21 -12.00
C GLU A 115 -6.71 -39.20 -10.85
N GLU A 116 -7.46 -38.81 -9.81
CA GLU A 116 -7.84 -39.68 -8.70
C GLU A 116 -8.72 -40.84 -9.16
N ASP A 117 -9.68 -40.58 -10.04
CA ASP A 117 -10.56 -41.60 -10.62
C ASP A 117 -9.77 -42.61 -11.47
N ILE A 118 -8.87 -42.15 -12.34
CA ILE A 118 -7.98 -43.01 -13.14
C ILE A 118 -7.11 -43.88 -12.22
N LYS A 119 -6.49 -43.28 -11.20
CA LYS A 119 -5.65 -44.02 -10.24
C LYS A 119 -6.43 -45.10 -9.49
N ASN A 120 -7.70 -44.83 -9.16
CA ASN A 120 -8.59 -45.80 -8.53
C ASN A 120 -8.99 -46.93 -9.50
N LEU A 121 -9.26 -46.63 -10.76
CA LEU A 121 -9.51 -47.62 -11.80
C LEU A 121 -8.29 -48.51 -12.04
N GLU A 122 -7.09 -47.94 -12.17
CA GLU A 122 -5.84 -48.70 -12.32
C GLU A 122 -5.59 -49.67 -11.16
N ARG A 123 -5.85 -49.23 -9.92
CA ARG A 123 -5.77 -50.10 -8.73
C ARG A 123 -6.76 -51.27 -8.80
N ARG A 124 -7.99 -51.03 -9.26
CA ARG A 124 -9.01 -52.07 -9.44
C ARG A 124 -8.59 -53.08 -10.50
N VAL A 125 -8.19 -52.62 -11.69
CA VAL A 125 -7.70 -53.47 -12.80
C VAL A 125 -6.52 -54.33 -12.34
N LYS A 126 -5.56 -53.76 -11.60
CA LYS A 126 -4.41 -54.51 -11.06
C LYS A 126 -4.83 -55.60 -10.06
N SER A 127 -5.90 -55.37 -9.30
CA SER A 127 -6.44 -56.37 -8.37
C SER A 127 -7.18 -57.50 -9.09
N GLU A 128 -7.91 -57.20 -10.17
CA GLU A 128 -8.65 -58.17 -10.98
C GLU A 128 -7.71 -59.06 -11.79
N THR A 129 -6.71 -58.46 -12.45
CA THR A 129 -5.67 -59.20 -13.18
C THR A 129 -4.90 -60.16 -12.25
N LYS A 130 -4.60 -59.74 -11.01
CA LYS A 130 -4.00 -60.61 -9.99
C LYS A 130 -4.92 -61.75 -9.54
N LYS A 131 -6.24 -61.57 -9.55
CA LYS A 131 -7.22 -62.64 -9.24
C LYS A 131 -7.37 -63.63 -10.40
N LEU A 132 -7.41 -63.14 -11.64
CA LEU A 132 -7.48 -63.95 -12.86
C LEU A 132 -6.22 -64.82 -13.05
N GLY A 133 -5.03 -64.23 -12.86
CA GLY A 133 -3.77 -64.99 -12.93
C GLY A 133 -3.59 -66.06 -11.86
N LYS A 134 -4.41 -66.05 -10.80
CA LYS A 134 -4.43 -67.07 -9.75
C LYS A 134 -5.45 -68.20 -10.01
N ASN A 135 -6.25 -68.13 -11.08
CA ASN A 135 -7.28 -69.12 -11.37
C ASN A 135 -7.39 -69.43 -12.89
N PRO A 136 -6.40 -70.14 -13.47
CA PRO A 136 -6.28 -70.33 -14.92
C PRO A 136 -7.34 -71.25 -15.55
N ASP A 137 -8.12 -72.01 -14.78
CA ASP A 137 -8.97 -73.11 -15.28
C ASP A 137 -10.43 -72.76 -15.61
N LYS A 138 -10.79 -71.49 -15.78
CA LYS A 138 -12.18 -71.09 -16.13
C LYS A 138 -12.38 -70.59 -17.56
N LEU A 139 -11.43 -70.82 -18.47
CA LEU A 139 -11.53 -70.42 -19.88
C LEU A 139 -11.81 -71.57 -20.86
N ASN A 140 -12.10 -72.78 -20.36
CA ASN A 140 -12.40 -73.91 -21.24
C ASN A 140 -13.58 -74.74 -20.72
N LYS A 141 -14.79 -74.17 -20.73
CA LYS A 141 -16.04 -74.95 -20.74
C LYS A 141 -17.09 -74.29 -21.62
N ARG A 142 -17.20 -74.88 -22.82
CA ARG A 142 -18.28 -74.87 -23.82
C ARG A 142 -18.42 -73.63 -24.71
#